data_AF-X1J7S5-F1
#
_entry.id   AF-X1J7S5-F1
#
_cell.length_a   1.000
_cell.length_b   1.000
_cell.length_c   1.000
_cell.angle_alpha   90.00
_cell.angle_beta   90.00
_cell.angle_gamma   90.00
#
_symmetry.space_group_name_H-M   'P 1'
#
loop_
_entity.id
_entity.type
_entity.pdbx_description
1 polymer ?
#
loop_
_entity_poly.entity_id
_entity_poly.type
_entity_poly.pdbx_seq_one_letter_code
_entity_poly.pdbx_strand_id
1 'polypeptide(L)'
;AGVSKPGKEHTVKKMLKKISHRGNAGWKVKKIENATLGIVYTESQKKSLSRLMQNNEASDGGGWGHLALAKAKENGIILKRDPLGVAPLYYGEDGEGTLCFASEVKALIDFCSDVKLVPPGCKLDGKQVTSYYELEKKEPLKIEPEIIAKHLKHLIKSAIERKTDQAAELGCWLSGGLDSSAIASLISANGHKLYTFAAGLEGSPDLEFAQAVALFIDSEHHEVVVHFNNLLSLLPKVIYHLESFDALLVRSSIINYIVAQKASE
;
A
#
# COMPACT_ATOMS: atom_id res chain seq x y z
N ALA A 1 -6.86 -1.24 -12.05
CA ALA A 1 -6.64 -0.43 -13.27
C ALA A 1 -7.86 -0.53 -14.18
N GLY A 2 -8.15 0.46 -15.00
CA GLY A 2 -9.30 0.38 -15.90
C GLY A 2 -9.47 1.61 -16.77
N VAL A 3 -10.51 1.56 -17.61
CA VAL A 3 -10.90 2.60 -18.56
C VAL A 3 -12.40 2.84 -18.42
N SER A 4 -12.83 4.09 -18.37
CA SER A 4 -14.25 4.51 -18.32
C SER A 4 -14.94 4.39 -19.69
N LYS A 5 -14.74 3.25 -20.36
CA LYS A 5 -15.37 2.87 -21.63
C LYS A 5 -15.43 1.34 -21.71
N PRO A 6 -16.56 0.76 -22.17
CA PRO A 6 -16.65 -0.68 -22.41
C PRO A 6 -15.72 -1.12 -23.54
N GLY A 7 -15.40 -2.42 -23.59
CA GLY A 7 -14.69 -3.01 -24.74
C GLY A 7 -13.20 -2.67 -24.82
N LYS A 8 -12.60 -2.18 -23.73
CA LYS A 8 -11.17 -1.82 -23.65
C LYS A 8 -10.35 -2.91 -22.95
N GLU A 9 -10.77 -4.17 -23.02
CA GLU A 9 -10.14 -5.30 -22.29
C GLU A 9 -8.67 -5.47 -22.67
N HIS A 10 -8.34 -5.29 -23.95
CA HIS A 10 -6.95 -5.37 -24.41
C HIS A 10 -6.06 -4.29 -23.78
N THR A 11 -6.55 -3.05 -23.72
CA THR A 11 -5.88 -1.93 -23.05
C THR A 11 -5.70 -2.23 -21.57
N VAL A 12 -6.78 -2.62 -20.88
CA VAL A 12 -6.72 -2.96 -19.44
C VAL A 12 -5.76 -4.12 -19.17
N LYS A 13 -5.68 -5.11 -20.07
CA LYS A 13 -4.69 -6.19 -19.97
C LYS A 13 -3.25 -5.70 -20.15
N LYS A 14 -2.99 -4.69 -20.98
CA LYS A 14 -1.65 -4.09 -21.03
C LYS A 14 -1.32 -3.35 -19.73
N MET A 15 -2.27 -2.58 -19.20
CA MET A 15 -2.11 -1.82 -17.95
C MET A 15 -1.79 -2.74 -16.77
N LEU A 16 -2.61 -3.79 -16.57
CA LEU A 16 -2.46 -4.68 -15.42
C LEU A 16 -1.17 -5.52 -15.50
N LYS A 17 -0.66 -5.86 -16.70
CA LYS A 17 0.62 -6.58 -16.84
C LYS A 17 1.77 -5.80 -16.18
N LYS A 18 1.78 -4.48 -16.28
CA LYS A 18 2.79 -3.60 -15.66
C LYS A 18 2.68 -3.47 -14.14
N ILE A 19 1.55 -3.87 -13.55
CA ILE A 19 1.30 -3.83 -12.09
C ILE A 19 1.03 -5.23 -11.52
N SER A 20 1.39 -6.28 -12.26
CA SER A 20 1.16 -7.68 -11.86
C SER A 20 1.91 -8.07 -10.59
N HIS A 21 3.06 -7.43 -10.32
CA HIS A 21 3.83 -7.66 -9.10
C HIS A 21 3.05 -7.34 -7.81
N ARG A 22 1.95 -6.57 -7.87
CA ARG A 22 1.09 -6.29 -6.71
C ARG A 22 0.29 -7.50 -6.22
N GLY A 23 0.19 -8.57 -7.01
CA GLY A 23 -0.56 -9.75 -6.64
C GLY A 23 -0.10 -10.99 -7.41
N ASN A 24 0.36 -11.98 -6.65
CA ASN A 24 0.96 -13.21 -7.15
C ASN A 24 -0.06 -14.24 -7.67
N ALA A 25 -1.35 -14.10 -7.35
CA ALA A 25 -2.38 -15.07 -7.73
C ALA A 25 -2.95 -14.83 -9.14
N GLY A 26 -2.75 -13.64 -9.68
CA GLY A 26 -3.13 -13.28 -11.04
C GLY A 26 -4.02 -12.04 -11.11
N TRP A 27 -4.86 -12.02 -12.13
CA TRP A 27 -5.57 -10.82 -12.57
C TRP A 27 -6.88 -11.16 -13.26
N LYS A 28 -7.83 -10.24 -13.18
CA LYS A 28 -9.16 -10.38 -13.80
C LYS A 28 -9.59 -9.07 -14.44
N VAL A 29 -10.22 -9.19 -15.61
CA VAL A 29 -10.82 -8.06 -16.33
C VAL A 29 -12.31 -8.31 -16.47
N LYS A 30 -13.10 -7.27 -16.23
CA LYS A 30 -14.56 -7.29 -16.36
C LYS A 30 -15.01 -6.14 -17.27
N LYS A 31 -15.72 -6.49 -18.33
CA LYS A 31 -16.50 -5.53 -19.12
C LYS A 31 -17.78 -5.20 -18.37
N ILE A 32 -18.06 -3.91 -18.26
CA ILE A 32 -19.28 -3.34 -17.70
C ILE A 32 -19.82 -2.37 -18.75
N GLU A 33 -21.11 -2.07 -18.71
CA GLU A 33 -21.79 -1.23 -19.70
C GLU A 33 -21.02 0.06 -20.03
N ASN A 34 -20.53 0.77 -19.01
CA ASN A 34 -19.86 2.07 -19.16
C ASN A 34 -18.37 2.05 -18.78
N ALA A 35 -17.79 0.89 -18.53
CA ALA A 35 -16.40 0.79 -18.10
C ALA A 35 -15.77 -0.58 -18.38
N THR A 36 -14.46 -0.64 -18.41
CA THR A 36 -13.68 -1.88 -18.36
C THR A 36 -12.82 -1.84 -17.11
N LEU A 37 -13.09 -2.72 -16.15
CA LEU A 37 -12.38 -2.79 -14.86
C LEU A 37 -11.39 -3.95 -14.84
N GLY A 38 -10.28 -3.73 -14.15
CA GLY A 38 -9.18 -4.67 -14.01
C GLY A 38 -8.64 -4.72 -12.59
N ILE A 39 -8.46 -5.93 -12.05
CA ILE A 39 -7.90 -6.18 -10.71
C ILE A 39 -6.72 -7.15 -10.83
N VAL A 40 -5.63 -6.84 -10.15
CA VAL A 40 -4.57 -7.79 -9.77
C VAL A 40 -4.84 -8.20 -8.33
N TYR A 41 -4.73 -9.50 -8.00
CA TYR A 41 -5.10 -10.02 -6.67
C TYR A 41 -4.09 -11.03 -6.13
N THR A 42 -4.06 -11.16 -4.81
CA THR A 42 -3.31 -12.21 -4.08
C THR A 42 -4.20 -13.41 -3.78
N GLU A 43 -3.60 -14.51 -3.29
CA GLU A 43 -4.35 -15.71 -2.88
C GLU A 43 -5.39 -15.41 -1.80
N SER A 44 -5.04 -14.59 -0.81
CA SER A 44 -5.94 -14.20 0.28
C SER A 44 -7.14 -13.36 -0.20
N GLN A 45 -7.00 -12.67 -1.34
CA GLN A 45 -8.04 -11.82 -1.93
C GLN A 45 -9.00 -12.57 -2.88
N LYS A 46 -8.79 -13.86 -3.17
CA LYS A 46 -9.66 -14.63 -4.08
C LYS A 46 -11.14 -14.61 -3.64
N LYS A 47 -11.41 -14.66 -2.34
CA LYS A 47 -12.77 -14.63 -1.79
C LYS A 47 -13.45 -13.27 -2.01
N SER A 48 -12.74 -12.17 -1.79
CA SER A 48 -13.28 -10.81 -1.97
C SER A 48 -13.40 -10.41 -3.45
N LEU A 49 -12.57 -10.99 -4.32
CA LEU A 49 -12.59 -10.74 -5.77
C LEU A 49 -13.98 -10.97 -6.38
N SER A 50 -14.65 -12.08 -6.05
CA SER A 50 -15.98 -12.38 -6.59
C SER A 50 -17.02 -11.33 -6.20
N ARG A 51 -16.98 -10.87 -4.95
CA ARG A 51 -17.87 -9.80 -4.44
C ARG A 51 -17.61 -8.47 -5.13
N LEU A 52 -16.33 -8.07 -5.27
CA LEU A 52 -15.95 -6.84 -5.97
C LEU A 52 -16.45 -6.87 -7.42
N MET A 53 -16.23 -7.99 -8.11
CA MET A 53 -16.70 -8.17 -9.48
C MET A 53 -18.22 -8.10 -9.58
N GLN A 54 -18.98 -8.71 -8.67
CA GLN A 54 -20.45 -8.62 -8.66
C GLN A 54 -20.93 -7.18 -8.46
N ASN A 55 -20.25 -6.42 -7.61
CA ASN A 55 -20.58 -5.02 -7.31
C ASN A 55 -20.07 -4.01 -8.36
N ASN A 56 -19.46 -4.47 -9.45
CA ASN A 56 -18.80 -3.61 -10.44
C ASN A 56 -17.71 -2.72 -9.82
N GLU A 57 -16.93 -3.29 -8.92
CA GLU A 57 -15.87 -2.62 -8.17
C GLU A 57 -14.50 -3.24 -8.48
N ALA A 58 -13.48 -2.39 -8.45
CA ALA A 58 -12.08 -2.76 -8.42
C ALA A 58 -11.40 -1.99 -7.31
N SER A 59 -10.78 -2.69 -6.35
CA SER A 59 -10.19 -2.04 -5.20
C SER A 59 -8.86 -2.66 -4.79
N ASP A 60 -7.91 -1.80 -4.46
CA ASP A 60 -6.75 -2.13 -3.64
C ASP A 60 -7.08 -1.73 -2.19
N GLY A 61 -7.29 -2.72 -1.33
CA GLY A 61 -7.76 -2.53 0.02
C GLY A 61 -7.22 -3.59 0.96
N GLY A 62 -6.74 -3.14 2.12
CA GLY A 62 -6.14 -3.96 3.18
C GLY A 62 -6.79 -3.71 4.54
N GLY A 63 -8.10 -3.44 4.55
CA GLY A 63 -8.85 -3.10 5.76
C GLY A 63 -8.87 -1.60 6.07
N TRP A 64 -9.01 -1.25 7.36
CA TRP A 64 -9.25 0.12 7.82
C TRP A 64 -8.19 1.12 7.33
N GLY A 65 -8.60 2.19 6.66
CA GLY A 65 -7.73 3.30 6.25
C GLY A 65 -6.82 3.04 5.05
N HIS A 66 -6.89 1.88 4.38
CA HIS A 66 -6.17 1.59 3.14
C HIS A 66 -7.19 1.33 2.03
N LEU A 67 -7.32 2.26 1.09
CA LEU A 67 -8.31 2.14 0.02
C LEU A 67 -7.93 2.94 -1.23
N ALA A 68 -7.76 2.24 -2.34
CA ALA A 68 -7.97 2.78 -3.68
C ALA A 68 -9.15 2.01 -4.30
N LEU A 69 -10.21 2.71 -4.66
CA LEU A 69 -11.44 2.11 -5.18
C LEU A 69 -11.80 2.75 -6.53
N ALA A 70 -12.17 1.90 -7.47
CA ALA A 70 -12.85 2.27 -8.70
C ALA A 70 -14.20 1.52 -8.75
N LYS A 71 -15.30 2.25 -8.89
CA LYS A 71 -16.66 1.70 -8.90
C LYS A 71 -17.43 2.21 -10.11
N ALA A 72 -17.93 1.30 -10.95
CA ALA A 72 -18.77 1.68 -12.06
C ALA A 72 -20.14 2.18 -11.57
N LYS A 73 -20.67 3.18 -12.27
CA LYS A 73 -22.00 3.76 -12.07
C LYS A 73 -22.79 3.71 -13.39
N GLU A 74 -24.08 4.03 -13.31
CA GLU A 74 -24.94 4.22 -14.48
C GLU A 74 -24.33 5.16 -15.52
N ASN A 75 -23.64 6.24 -15.11
CA ASN A 75 -23.05 7.22 -16.03
C ASN A 75 -21.53 7.39 -15.84
N GLY A 76 -20.78 6.28 -15.80
CA GLY A 76 -19.31 6.31 -15.80
C GLY A 76 -18.69 5.61 -14.59
N ILE A 77 -17.71 6.24 -13.95
CA ILE A 77 -16.96 5.64 -12.85
C ILE A 77 -16.68 6.64 -11.72
N ILE A 78 -16.76 6.16 -10.48
CA ILE A 78 -16.19 6.83 -9.32
C ILE A 78 -14.82 6.24 -9.01
N LEU A 79 -13.85 7.12 -8.76
CA LEU A 79 -12.61 6.77 -8.06
C LEU A 79 -12.66 7.33 -6.63
N LYS A 80 -12.18 6.57 -5.65
CA LYS A 80 -12.12 7.00 -4.25
C LYS A 80 -10.80 6.56 -3.63
N ARG A 81 -10.11 7.48 -2.97
CA ARG A 81 -8.85 7.22 -2.26
C ARG A 81 -9.02 7.46 -0.77
N ASP A 82 -8.38 6.65 0.05
CA ASP A 82 -8.48 6.69 1.51
C ASP A 82 -8.11 8.06 2.13
N PRO A 83 -8.56 8.32 3.37
CA PRO A 83 -8.37 9.61 4.07
C PRO A 83 -6.96 10.18 4.05
N LEU A 84 -5.93 9.33 4.15
CA LEU A 84 -4.53 9.76 4.31
C LEU A 84 -3.69 9.51 3.05
N GLY A 85 -4.27 8.93 2.02
CA GLY A 85 -3.58 8.60 0.77
C GLY A 85 -2.63 7.41 0.87
N VAL A 86 -2.91 6.45 1.77
CA VAL A 86 -2.10 5.24 1.97
C VAL A 86 -2.00 4.42 0.68
N ALA A 87 -3.13 4.18 0.01
CA ALA A 87 -3.17 3.47 -1.26
C ALA A 87 -3.04 4.47 -2.42
N PRO A 88 -2.12 4.28 -3.38
CA PRO A 88 -2.03 5.13 -4.55
C PRO A 88 -3.19 4.87 -5.53
N LEU A 89 -3.72 5.94 -6.12
CA LEU A 89 -4.76 5.87 -7.15
C LEU A 89 -4.58 7.03 -8.13
N TYR A 90 -4.11 6.72 -9.33
CA TYR A 90 -3.84 7.67 -10.40
C TYR A 90 -4.92 7.60 -11.48
N TYR A 91 -5.10 8.70 -12.19
CA TYR A 91 -6.01 8.83 -13.32
C TYR A 91 -5.46 9.78 -14.38
N GLY A 92 -5.94 9.65 -15.60
CA GLY A 92 -5.61 10.50 -16.75
C GLY A 92 -6.61 10.29 -17.87
N GLU A 93 -6.50 11.03 -18.96
CA GLU A 93 -7.31 10.85 -20.16
C GLU A 93 -6.46 10.22 -21.27
N ASP A 94 -7.05 9.32 -22.06
CA ASP A 94 -6.42 8.82 -23.29
C ASP A 94 -6.56 9.83 -24.45
N GLY A 95 -6.01 9.51 -25.62
CA GLY A 95 -6.10 10.37 -26.81
C GLY A 95 -7.53 10.61 -27.32
N GLU A 96 -8.52 9.85 -26.86
CA GLU A 96 -9.94 10.05 -27.15
C GLU A 96 -10.66 10.89 -26.06
N GLY A 97 -9.94 11.34 -25.03
CA GLY A 97 -10.53 12.01 -23.85
C GLY A 97 -11.19 11.04 -22.87
N THR A 98 -10.92 9.73 -22.98
CA THR A 98 -11.51 8.71 -22.11
C THR A 98 -10.71 8.58 -20.82
N LEU A 99 -11.40 8.68 -19.67
CA LEU A 99 -10.77 8.50 -18.36
C LEU A 99 -10.17 7.10 -18.20
N CYS A 100 -8.88 7.04 -17.88
CA CYS A 100 -8.11 5.85 -17.51
C CYS A 100 -7.62 5.99 -16.07
N PHE A 101 -7.46 4.89 -15.35
CA PHE A 101 -7.02 4.91 -13.95
C PHE A 101 -6.26 3.64 -13.55
N ALA A 102 -5.35 3.76 -12.59
CA ALA A 102 -4.56 2.64 -12.07
C ALA A 102 -3.95 2.96 -10.71
N SER A 103 -3.48 1.93 -10.00
CA SER A 103 -2.76 2.10 -8.73
C SER A 103 -1.34 2.64 -8.92
N GLU A 104 -0.79 2.60 -10.14
CA GLU A 104 0.59 2.99 -10.44
C GLU A 104 0.64 3.69 -11.81
N VAL A 105 1.41 4.77 -11.91
CA VAL A 105 1.59 5.65 -13.07
C VAL A 105 2.02 4.89 -14.31
N LYS A 106 2.95 3.93 -14.19
CA LYS A 106 3.47 3.15 -15.31
C LYS A 106 2.40 2.33 -16.04
N ALA A 107 1.28 2.04 -15.39
CA ALA A 107 0.12 1.43 -16.05
C ALA A 107 -0.62 2.39 -16.99
N LEU A 108 -0.41 3.71 -16.85
CA LEU A 108 -1.09 4.78 -17.58
C LEU A 108 -0.22 5.44 -18.65
N ILE A 109 1.10 5.49 -18.48
CA ILE A 109 2.02 6.26 -19.36
C ILE A 109 1.98 5.89 -20.85
N ASP A 110 1.54 4.69 -21.22
CA ASP A 110 1.41 4.32 -22.65
C ASP A 110 0.12 4.86 -23.29
N PHE A 111 -0.80 5.38 -22.47
CA PHE A 111 -2.16 5.73 -22.87
C PHE A 111 -2.50 7.19 -22.56
N CYS A 112 -1.96 7.73 -21.47
CA CYS A 112 -2.26 9.08 -20.98
C CYS A 112 -1.03 9.98 -21.07
N SER A 113 -1.21 11.19 -21.61
CA SER A 113 -0.16 12.21 -21.67
C SER A 113 -0.02 13.00 -20.37
N ASP A 114 -1.09 13.10 -19.59
CA ASP A 114 -1.13 13.79 -18.29
C ASP A 114 -1.75 12.83 -17.26
N VAL A 115 -1.01 12.56 -16.18
CA VAL A 115 -1.39 11.63 -15.12
C VAL A 115 -1.45 12.38 -13.80
N LYS A 116 -2.60 12.27 -13.13
CA LYS A 116 -2.91 12.94 -11.87
C LYS A 116 -3.14 11.89 -10.79
N LEU A 117 -2.82 12.28 -9.55
CA LEU A 117 -3.12 11.48 -8.38
C LEU A 117 -4.46 11.94 -7.80
N VAL A 118 -5.35 10.99 -7.46
CA VAL A 118 -6.55 11.32 -6.67
C VAL A 118 -6.09 11.81 -5.30
N PRO A 119 -6.49 13.01 -4.83
CA PRO A 119 -6.02 13.52 -3.54
C PRO A 119 -6.45 12.62 -2.37
N PRO A 120 -5.69 12.59 -1.26
CA PRO A 120 -6.12 11.95 -0.02
C PRO A 120 -7.51 12.43 0.42
N GLY A 121 -8.35 11.52 0.91
CA GLY A 121 -9.68 11.86 1.42
C GLY A 121 -10.66 12.34 0.35
N CYS A 122 -10.38 12.13 -0.93
CA CYS A 122 -11.21 12.59 -2.03
C CYS A 122 -11.83 11.45 -2.86
N LYS A 123 -12.94 11.80 -3.53
CA LYS A 123 -13.53 11.03 -4.62
C LYS A 123 -13.46 11.84 -5.92
N LEU A 124 -13.26 11.15 -7.03
CA LEU A 124 -13.42 11.67 -8.39
C LEU A 124 -14.69 11.05 -8.98
N ASP A 125 -15.63 11.87 -9.44
CA ASP A 125 -16.81 11.46 -10.20
C ASP A 125 -16.75 12.13 -11.58
N GLY A 126 -16.39 11.35 -12.61
CA GLY A 126 -16.05 11.88 -13.93
C GLY A 126 -14.84 12.81 -13.87
N LYS A 127 -15.06 14.13 -13.96
CA LYS A 127 -14.01 15.17 -13.87
C LYS A 127 -14.01 15.94 -12.55
N GLN A 128 -15.01 15.75 -11.69
CA GLN A 128 -15.15 16.51 -10.46
C GLN A 128 -14.49 15.79 -9.29
N VAL A 129 -13.55 16.47 -8.62
CA VAL A 129 -12.95 16.01 -7.38
C VAL A 129 -13.72 16.62 -6.20
N THR A 130 -14.10 15.80 -5.22
CA THR A 130 -14.77 16.25 -4.01
C THR A 130 -14.12 15.62 -2.79
N SER A 131 -13.76 16.44 -1.80
CA SER A 131 -13.29 15.96 -0.49
C SER A 131 -14.44 15.35 0.31
N TYR A 132 -14.18 14.23 0.96
CA TYR A 132 -15.06 13.63 1.97
C TYR A 132 -14.38 13.52 3.34
N TYR A 133 -13.10 13.86 3.42
CA TYR A 133 -12.30 13.82 4.63
C TYR A 133 -11.25 14.91 4.60
N GLU A 134 -11.09 15.61 5.72
CA GLU A 134 -10.03 16.59 5.92
C GLU A 134 -9.39 16.34 7.29
N LEU A 135 -8.06 16.36 7.31
CA LEU A 135 -7.32 16.17 8.56
C LEU A 135 -7.37 17.47 9.37
N GLU A 136 -8.14 17.45 10.45
CA GLU A 136 -8.24 18.59 11.35
C GLU A 136 -7.05 18.64 12.32
N LYS A 137 -6.34 19.77 12.32
CA LYS A 137 -5.35 20.06 13.37
C LYS A 137 -6.08 20.28 14.70
N LYS A 138 -5.72 19.51 15.72
CA LYS A 138 -6.23 19.67 17.09
C LYS A 138 -5.25 20.47 17.94
N GLU A 139 -5.78 21.18 18.93
CA GLU A 139 -4.97 21.85 19.95
C GLU A 139 -4.25 20.83 20.84
N PRO A 140 -3.02 21.11 21.30
CA PRO A 140 -2.31 20.24 22.23
C PRO A 140 -3.10 20.01 23.51
N LEU A 141 -3.13 18.76 23.98
CA LEU A 141 -3.77 18.39 25.23
C LEU A 141 -2.98 18.99 26.41
N LYS A 142 -3.69 19.66 27.33
CA LYS A 142 -3.13 20.26 28.56
C LYS A 142 -3.50 19.42 29.78
N ILE A 143 -3.11 18.15 29.76
CA ILE A 143 -3.32 17.18 30.85
C ILE A 143 -2.00 16.47 31.15
N GLU A 144 -1.95 15.73 32.27
CA GLU A 144 -0.74 15.04 32.71
C GLU A 144 -0.16 14.10 31.62
N PRO A 145 1.16 14.18 31.32
CA PRO A 145 1.80 13.36 30.29
C PRO A 145 1.56 11.86 30.43
N GLU A 146 1.48 11.35 31.66
CA GLU A 146 1.21 9.94 31.95
C GLU A 146 -0.19 9.50 31.48
N ILE A 147 -1.18 10.39 31.57
CA ILE A 147 -2.54 10.13 31.07
C ILE A 147 -2.53 10.10 29.54
N ILE A 148 -1.80 11.02 28.91
CA ILE A 148 -1.64 11.07 27.45
C ILE A 148 -0.97 9.78 26.96
N ALA A 149 0.12 9.35 27.60
CA ALA A 149 0.86 8.15 27.23
C ALA A 149 0.02 6.89 27.35
N LYS A 150 -0.75 6.73 28.44
CA LYS A 150 -1.68 5.60 28.62
C LYS A 150 -2.75 5.56 27.54
N HIS A 151 -3.34 6.72 27.22
CA HIS A 151 -4.36 6.80 26.19
C HIS A 151 -3.78 6.51 24.80
N LEU A 152 -2.62 7.07 24.47
CA LEU A 152 -1.93 6.80 23.21
C LEU A 152 -1.62 5.30 23.05
N LYS A 153 -1.08 4.66 24.10
CA LYS A 153 -0.83 3.21 24.10
C LYS A 153 -2.10 2.42 23.83
N HIS A 154 -3.21 2.78 24.45
CA HIS A 154 -4.50 2.13 24.22
C HIS A 154 -4.99 2.29 22.76
N LEU A 155 -4.85 3.48 22.18
CA LEU A 155 -5.22 3.74 20.79
C LEU A 155 -4.35 2.96 19.79
N ILE A 156 -3.03 2.90 20.03
CA ILE A 156 -2.10 2.11 19.21
C ILE A 156 -2.46 0.62 19.31
N LYS A 157 -2.68 0.09 20.52
CA LYS A 157 -3.09 -1.31 20.72
C LYS A 157 -4.38 -1.62 19.95
N SER A 158 -5.38 -0.75 20.06
CA SER A 158 -6.65 -0.92 19.35
C SER A 158 -6.49 -0.86 17.82
N ALA A 159 -5.55 -0.05 17.32
CA ALA A 159 -5.24 0.02 15.90
C ALA A 159 -4.55 -1.26 15.41
N ILE A 160 -3.63 -1.82 16.21
CA ILE A 160 -2.96 -3.09 15.93
C ILE A 160 -3.98 -4.23 15.89
N GLU A 161 -4.81 -4.36 16.93
CA GLU A 161 -5.85 -5.41 17.00
C GLU A 161 -6.74 -5.40 15.75
N ARG A 162 -7.22 -4.22 15.32
CA ARG A 162 -8.01 -4.08 14.07
C ARG A 162 -7.28 -4.49 12.79
N LYS A 163 -5.95 -4.55 12.81
CA LYS A 163 -5.10 -4.94 11.68
C LYS A 163 -4.63 -6.39 11.75
N THR A 164 -4.67 -7.01 12.94
CA THR A 164 -4.13 -8.36 13.18
C THR A 164 -5.18 -9.42 13.53
N ASP A 165 -6.45 -9.02 13.75
CA ASP A 165 -7.56 -9.85 14.28
C ASP A 165 -7.79 -11.21 13.58
N GLN A 166 -7.30 -11.40 12.35
CA GLN A 166 -7.50 -12.64 11.57
C GLN A 166 -6.20 -13.37 11.20
N ALA A 167 -5.06 -12.92 11.73
CA ALA A 167 -3.75 -13.47 11.38
C ALA A 167 -3.15 -14.26 12.55
N ALA A 168 -2.92 -15.56 12.34
CA ALA A 168 -2.18 -16.39 13.30
C ALA A 168 -0.68 -16.05 13.31
N GLU A 169 -0.15 -15.68 12.15
CA GLU A 169 1.24 -15.34 11.91
C GLU A 169 1.33 -13.96 11.25
N LEU A 170 2.34 -13.18 11.63
CA LEU A 170 2.54 -11.83 11.13
C LEU A 170 4.00 -11.58 10.78
N GLY A 171 4.22 -10.84 9.69
CA GLY A 171 5.50 -10.23 9.38
C GLY A 171 5.55 -8.80 9.91
N CYS A 172 6.68 -8.39 10.50
CA CYS A 172 6.88 -7.03 10.98
C CYS A 172 8.25 -6.49 10.56
N TRP A 173 8.25 -5.26 10.04
CA TRP A 173 9.49 -4.51 9.85
C TRP A 173 10.06 -4.10 11.21
N LEU A 174 11.34 -4.38 11.45
CA LEU A 174 12.02 -4.02 12.69
C LEU A 174 13.32 -3.28 12.37
N SER A 175 13.32 -1.95 12.46
CA SER A 175 14.53 -1.15 12.20
C SER A 175 15.39 -0.92 13.44
N GLY A 176 14.98 -1.43 14.60
CA GLY A 176 15.60 -1.13 15.89
C GLY A 176 15.22 0.23 16.47
N GLY A 177 14.56 1.10 15.70
CA GLY A 177 14.03 2.38 16.17
C GLY A 177 12.76 2.25 17.01
N LEU A 178 12.52 3.24 17.89
CA LEU A 178 11.42 3.26 18.86
C LEU A 178 10.06 2.87 18.27
N ASP A 179 9.70 3.43 17.11
CA ASP A 179 8.38 3.23 16.50
C ASP A 179 8.15 1.76 16.11
N SER A 180 9.07 1.17 15.36
CA SER A 180 8.97 -0.23 14.93
C SER A 180 9.02 -1.18 16.12
N SER A 181 9.87 -0.90 17.10
CA SER A 181 10.01 -1.68 18.32
C SER A 181 8.75 -1.65 19.18
N ALA A 182 8.10 -0.49 19.31
CA ALA A 182 6.85 -0.35 20.04
C ALA A 182 5.71 -1.13 19.36
N ILE A 183 5.60 -1.05 18.03
CA ILE A 183 4.60 -1.81 17.27
C ILE A 183 4.85 -3.31 17.39
N ALA A 184 6.08 -3.79 17.14
CA ALA A 184 6.45 -5.19 17.22
C ALA A 184 6.20 -5.78 18.62
N SER A 185 6.57 -5.03 19.66
CA SER A 185 6.35 -5.44 21.07
C SER A 185 4.86 -5.57 21.40
N LEU A 186 4.02 -4.64 20.93
CA LEU A 186 2.58 -4.69 21.15
C LEU A 186 1.90 -5.82 20.36
N ILE A 187 2.40 -6.15 19.16
CA ILE A 187 1.94 -7.31 18.38
C ILE A 187 2.29 -8.61 19.10
N SER A 188 3.56 -8.77 19.52
CA SER A 188 4.02 -9.99 20.23
C SER A 188 3.24 -10.18 21.54
N ALA A 189 3.00 -9.11 22.30
CA ALA A 189 2.21 -9.16 23.53
C ALA A 189 0.74 -9.60 23.34
N ASN A 190 0.21 -9.56 22.11
CA ASN A 190 -1.13 -10.06 21.78
C ASN A 190 -1.15 -11.56 21.41
N GLY A 191 -0.01 -12.27 21.53
CA GLY A 191 0.08 -13.72 21.34
C GLY A 191 0.22 -14.19 19.88
N HIS A 192 0.53 -13.29 18.96
CA HIS A 192 0.80 -13.65 17.56
C HIS A 192 2.23 -14.20 17.42
N LYS A 193 2.40 -15.25 16.60
CA LYS A 193 3.75 -15.63 16.15
C LYS A 193 4.26 -14.52 15.21
N LEU A 194 5.40 -13.93 15.55
CA LEU A 194 5.95 -12.78 14.83
C LEU A 194 7.24 -13.15 14.11
N TYR A 195 7.26 -12.93 12.80
CA TYR A 195 8.47 -12.94 11.98
C TYR A 195 8.92 -11.50 11.80
N THR A 196 10.12 -11.17 12.23
CA THR A 196 10.65 -9.80 12.15
C THR A 196 11.73 -9.72 11.09
N PHE A 197 11.73 -8.62 10.33
CA PHE A 197 12.68 -8.41 9.25
C PHE A 197 13.41 -7.09 9.41
N ALA A 198 14.72 -7.13 9.28
CA ALA A 198 15.60 -5.97 9.30
C ALA A 198 16.56 -6.01 8.10
N ALA A 199 17.02 -4.84 7.66
CA ALA A 199 18.12 -4.75 6.70
C ALA A 199 18.98 -3.54 6.99
N GLY A 200 20.27 -3.72 6.82
CA GLY A 200 21.27 -2.71 7.15
C GLY A 200 22.63 -3.08 6.59
N LEU A 201 23.56 -2.13 6.62
CA LEU A 201 24.96 -2.41 6.30
C LEU A 201 25.56 -3.32 7.37
N GLU A 202 26.62 -4.04 7.01
CA GLU A 202 27.38 -4.85 7.96
C GLU A 202 27.86 -3.98 9.13
N GLY A 203 27.57 -4.43 10.37
CA GLY A 203 27.88 -3.68 11.59
C GLY A 203 27.04 -2.42 11.81
N SER A 204 25.90 -2.27 11.10
CA SER A 204 25.02 -1.11 11.33
C SER A 204 24.31 -1.21 12.68
N PRO A 205 24.18 -0.09 13.44
CA PRO A 205 23.45 -0.08 14.71
C PRO A 205 21.99 -0.51 14.58
N ASP A 206 21.36 -0.26 13.43
CA ASP A 206 19.97 -0.65 13.17
C ASP A 206 19.77 -2.17 13.30
N LEU A 207 20.73 -2.97 12.81
CA LEU A 207 20.70 -4.43 12.95
C LEU A 207 20.92 -4.84 14.42
N GLU A 208 21.90 -4.26 15.09
CA GLU A 208 22.15 -4.55 16.52
C GLU A 208 20.92 -4.28 17.39
N PHE A 209 20.25 -3.14 17.18
CA PHE A 209 19.03 -2.78 17.90
C PHE A 209 17.83 -3.63 17.49
N ALA A 210 17.68 -3.97 16.20
CA ALA A 210 16.64 -4.88 15.74
C ALA A 210 16.79 -6.27 16.39
N GLN A 211 18.01 -6.81 16.41
CA GLN A 211 18.34 -8.07 17.06
C GLN A 211 18.03 -8.05 18.56
N ALA A 212 18.37 -6.96 19.26
CA ALA A 212 18.07 -6.80 20.68
C ALA A 212 16.55 -6.83 20.96
N VAL A 213 15.77 -6.14 20.13
CA VAL A 213 14.31 -6.12 20.26
C VAL A 213 13.70 -7.47 19.88
N ALA A 214 14.21 -8.12 18.83
CA ALA A 214 13.76 -9.43 18.42
C ALA A 214 13.95 -10.49 19.52
N LEU A 215 15.09 -10.46 20.23
CA LEU A 215 15.35 -11.29 21.40
C LEU A 215 14.38 -10.97 22.55
N PHE A 216 14.10 -9.69 22.78
CA PHE A 216 13.18 -9.26 23.84
C PHE A 216 11.74 -9.73 23.61
N ILE A 217 11.28 -9.80 22.36
CA ILE A 217 9.90 -10.16 22.01
C ILE A 217 9.75 -11.62 21.54
N ASP A 218 10.82 -12.41 21.57
CA ASP A 218 10.89 -13.81 21.11
C ASP A 218 10.35 -14.01 19.68
N SER A 219 10.76 -13.14 18.75
CA SER A 219 10.36 -13.24 17.33
C SER A 219 11.33 -14.06 16.50
N GLU A 220 10.83 -14.70 15.44
CA GLU A 220 11.66 -15.32 14.40
C GLU A 220 12.29 -14.20 13.55
N HIS A 221 13.56 -13.88 13.81
CA HIS A 221 14.24 -12.71 13.23
C HIS A 221 15.01 -13.06 11.96
N HIS A 222 14.84 -12.22 10.93
CA HIS A 222 15.54 -12.31 9.67
C HIS A 222 16.24 -10.99 9.35
N GLU A 223 17.57 -11.04 9.30
CA GLU A 223 18.40 -9.91 8.91
C GLU A 223 18.87 -10.05 7.46
N VAL A 224 18.90 -8.92 6.74
CA VAL A 224 19.54 -8.83 5.44
C VAL A 224 20.68 -7.83 5.52
N VAL A 225 21.91 -8.36 5.53
CA VAL A 225 23.12 -7.54 5.40
C VAL A 225 23.24 -7.09 3.94
N VAL A 226 23.20 -5.77 3.72
CA VAL A 226 23.27 -5.20 2.37
C VAL A 226 24.68 -4.74 2.04
N HIS A 227 25.08 -4.97 0.79
CA HIS A 227 26.34 -4.45 0.25
C HIS A 227 26.07 -3.33 -0.75
N PHE A 228 26.93 -2.33 -0.78
CA PHE A 228 26.75 -1.14 -1.62
C PHE A 228 26.52 -1.45 -3.11
N ASN A 229 27.27 -2.40 -3.66
CA ASN A 229 27.10 -2.81 -5.07
C ASN A 229 25.72 -3.40 -5.36
N ASN A 230 25.13 -4.12 -4.40
CA ASN A 230 23.77 -4.63 -4.52
C ASN A 230 22.76 -3.48 -4.55
N LEU A 231 22.90 -2.50 -3.64
CA LEU A 231 22.05 -1.30 -3.60
C LEU A 231 22.06 -0.56 -4.94
N LEU A 232 23.23 -0.35 -5.53
CA LEU A 232 23.36 0.32 -6.83
C LEU A 232 22.64 -0.45 -7.95
N SER A 233 22.75 -1.79 -7.95
CA SER A 233 22.08 -2.62 -8.95
C SER A 233 20.56 -2.61 -8.85
N LEU A 234 20.01 -2.31 -7.65
CA LEU A 234 18.58 -2.27 -7.38
C LEU A 234 17.95 -0.91 -7.69
N LEU A 235 18.73 0.17 -7.80
CA LEU A 235 18.24 1.53 -8.06
C LEU A 235 17.21 1.61 -9.20
N PRO A 236 17.44 1.03 -10.40
CA PRO A 236 16.46 1.10 -11.48
C PRO A 236 15.13 0.42 -11.14
N LYS A 237 15.18 -0.70 -10.41
CA LYS A 237 13.97 -1.43 -9.98
C LYS A 237 13.21 -0.63 -8.94
N VAL A 238 13.90 -0.07 -7.96
CA VAL A 238 13.27 0.73 -6.89
C VAL A 238 12.60 1.96 -7.48
N ILE A 239 13.28 2.70 -8.36
CA ILE A 239 12.68 3.86 -9.04
C ILE A 239 11.45 3.44 -9.88
N TYR A 240 11.52 2.29 -10.57
CA TYR A 240 10.40 1.77 -11.36
C TYR A 240 9.16 1.43 -10.52
N HIS A 241 9.34 0.86 -9.32
CA HIS A 241 8.22 0.52 -8.42
C HIS A 241 7.75 1.69 -7.57
N LEU A 242 8.66 2.57 -7.17
CA LEU A 242 8.37 3.76 -6.37
C LEU A 242 7.73 4.88 -7.21
N GLU A 243 8.05 4.91 -8.51
CA GLU A 243 7.60 5.93 -9.46
C GLU A 243 8.00 7.35 -9.03
N SER A 244 9.13 7.47 -8.34
CA SER A 244 9.68 8.72 -7.83
C SER A 244 11.19 8.78 -8.06
N PHE A 245 11.67 9.99 -8.33
CA PHE A 245 13.09 10.35 -8.45
C PHE A 245 13.57 11.18 -7.25
N ASP A 246 12.74 11.36 -6.21
CA ASP A 246 13.15 12.04 -4.98
C ASP A 246 14.27 11.26 -4.29
N ALA A 247 15.43 11.90 -4.12
CA ALA A 247 16.64 11.23 -3.67
C ALA A 247 16.51 10.65 -2.26
N LEU A 248 15.80 11.34 -1.35
CA LEU A 248 15.64 10.89 0.04
C LEU A 248 14.67 9.71 0.13
N LEU A 249 13.57 9.77 -0.63
CA LEU A 249 12.60 8.69 -0.70
C LEU A 249 13.18 7.44 -1.38
N VAL A 250 13.93 7.61 -2.47
CA VAL A 250 14.62 6.49 -3.13
C VAL A 250 15.62 5.86 -2.17
N ARG A 251 16.44 6.66 -1.48
CA ARG A 251 17.43 6.17 -0.52
C ARG A 251 16.81 5.29 0.56
N SER A 252 15.71 5.72 1.18
CA SER A 252 15.03 4.93 2.23
C SER A 252 14.29 3.72 1.65
N SER A 253 13.71 3.85 0.46
CA SER A 253 12.91 2.79 -0.16
C SER A 253 13.72 1.60 -0.67
N ILE A 254 15.02 1.75 -0.96
CA ILE A 254 15.86 0.62 -1.38
C ILE A 254 15.93 -0.45 -0.29
N ILE A 255 16.13 -0.04 0.96
CA ILE A 255 16.16 -0.97 2.09
C ILE A 255 14.78 -1.62 2.26
N ASN A 256 13.71 -0.83 2.15
CA ASN A 256 12.33 -1.34 2.19
C ASN A 256 12.06 -2.40 1.12
N TYR A 257 12.56 -2.18 -0.09
CA TYR A 257 12.43 -3.13 -1.20
C TYR A 257 13.13 -4.46 -0.91
N ILE A 258 14.35 -4.41 -0.35
CA ILE A 258 15.15 -5.61 -0.06
C ILE A 258 14.48 -6.49 0.99
N VAL A 259 13.99 -5.88 2.07
CA VAL A 259 13.28 -6.62 3.11
C VAL A 259 11.93 -7.12 2.61
N ALA A 260 11.19 -6.33 1.82
CA ALA A 260 9.94 -6.81 1.22
C ALA A 260 10.18 -8.01 0.30
N GLN A 261 11.30 -8.00 -0.44
CA GLN A 261 11.74 -9.15 -1.22
C GLN A 261 12.05 -10.35 -0.30
N LYS A 262 12.81 -10.15 0.79
CA LYS A 262 13.14 -11.21 1.73
C LYS A 262 11.92 -11.83 2.40
N ALA A 263 10.94 -11.00 2.79
CA ALA A 263 9.71 -11.43 3.40
C ALA A 263 8.76 -12.16 2.43
N SER A 264 9.04 -12.11 1.13
CA SER A 264 8.25 -12.80 0.10
C SER A 264 8.79 -14.18 -0.29
N GLU A 265 9.99 -14.53 0.18
CA GLU A 265 10.65 -15.85 0.01
C GLU A 265 10.05 -16.90 0.95
#